data_AF-A0A2E3MT09-F1
#
_entry.id   AF-A0A2E3MT09-F1
#
_cell.length_a   1.000
_cell.length_b   1.000
_cell.length_c   1.000
_cell.angle_alpha   90.00
_cell.angle_beta   90.00
_cell.angle_gamma   90.00
#
_symmetry.space_group_name_H-M   'P 1'
#
loop_
_entity.id
_entity.type
_entity.pdbx_description
1 polymer ?
#
loop_
_entity_poly.entity_id
_entity_poly.type
_entity_poly.pdbx_seq_one_letter_code
_entity_poly.pdbx_strand_id
1 'polypeptide(L)'
;MQMELASWMERTADLPLAFAQVREDALQDNWVVDSLPEGARVLMIASGGCTAALLATRPNVAQLHLVDANPAQLALAQLKLRLLALPVQQRLAILGHTEMDVSDRAAT
;
A
#
# COMPACT_ATOMS: atom_id res chain seq x y z
N MET A 1 -15.35 1.77 27.56
CA MET A 1 -15.04 1.02 26.33
C MET A 1 -15.96 1.40 25.16
N GLN A 2 -17.27 1.51 25.34
CA GLN A 2 -18.22 1.87 24.25
C GLN A 2 -18.12 3.32 23.76
N MET A 3 -17.68 4.24 24.62
CA MET A 3 -17.57 5.69 24.33
C MET A 3 -16.31 6.04 23.53
N GLU A 4 -15.24 5.25 23.64
CA GLU A 4 -14.00 5.41 22.86
C GLU A 4 -14.15 4.89 21.43
N LEU A 5 -14.90 3.80 21.24
CA LEU A 5 -15.19 3.24 19.91
C LEU A 5 -15.87 4.27 19.00
N ALA A 6 -16.76 5.09 19.56
CA ALA A 6 -17.43 6.15 18.82
C ALA A 6 -16.47 7.27 18.40
N SER A 7 -15.52 7.67 19.26
CA SER A 7 -14.69 8.87 19.02
C SER A 7 -13.64 8.68 17.93
N TRP A 8 -13.05 7.50 17.78
CA TRP A 8 -12.09 7.26 16.69
C TRP A 8 -12.79 7.05 15.35
N MET A 9 -13.98 6.43 15.35
CA MET A 9 -14.77 6.23 14.12
C MET A 9 -15.20 7.57 13.51
N GLU A 10 -15.70 8.49 14.35
CA GLU A 10 -16.06 9.85 13.92
C GLU A 10 -14.85 10.61 13.35
N ARG A 11 -13.69 10.53 14.01
CA ARG A 11 -12.46 11.20 13.55
C ARG A 11 -11.88 10.60 12.28
N THR A 12 -11.97 9.28 12.10
CA THR A 12 -11.46 8.60 10.90
C THR A 12 -12.37 8.77 9.70
N ALA A 13 -13.67 9.00 9.91
CA ALA A 13 -14.63 9.28 8.84
C ALA A 13 -14.28 10.56 8.05
N ASP A 14 -13.64 11.54 8.69
CA ASP A 14 -13.20 12.79 8.05
C ASP A 14 -11.84 12.66 7.34
N LEU A 15 -11.13 11.54 7.51
CA LEU A 15 -9.85 11.32 6.84
C LEU A 15 -10.09 10.92 5.38
N PRO A 16 -9.24 11.37 4.43
CA PRO A 16 -9.40 11.06 3.01
C PRO A 16 -9.18 9.57 2.68
N LEU A 17 -8.72 8.78 3.65
CA LEU A 17 -8.42 7.36 3.49
C LEU A 17 -9.63 6.51 3.93
N ALA A 18 -10.42 6.05 2.96
CA ALA A 18 -11.61 5.23 3.21
C ALA A 18 -11.34 3.90 3.95
N PHE A 19 -10.14 3.34 3.81
CA PHE A 19 -9.71 2.14 4.55
C PHE A 19 -8.17 2.08 4.61
N ALA A 20 -7.65 1.47 5.68
CA ALA A 20 -6.22 1.32 5.92
C ALA A 20 -5.51 0.42 4.88
N GLN A 21 -4.26 0.05 5.16
CA GLN A 21 -3.46 -0.83 4.30
C GLN A 21 -4.16 -2.18 4.06
N VAL A 22 -4.58 -2.41 2.82
CA VAL A 22 -5.05 -3.71 2.36
C VAL A 22 -3.85 -4.66 2.25
N ARG A 23 -4.00 -5.85 2.81
CA ARG A 23 -3.01 -6.93 2.75
C ARG A 23 -3.56 -8.02 1.83
N GLU A 24 -3.35 -7.84 0.53
CA GLU A 24 -3.57 -8.88 -0.47
C GLU A 24 -2.32 -9.76 -0.61
N ASP A 25 -2.53 -11.01 -1.00
CA ASP A 25 -1.43 -11.92 -1.33
C ASP A 25 -0.87 -11.59 -2.73
N ALA A 26 0.10 -10.69 -2.76
CA ALA A 26 0.76 -10.25 -3.99
C ALA A 26 1.52 -11.38 -4.73
N LEU A 27 1.68 -12.57 -4.13
CA LEU A 27 2.38 -13.68 -4.77
C LEU A 27 1.56 -14.30 -5.90
N GLN A 28 0.23 -14.19 -5.87
CA GLN A 28 -0.62 -14.67 -6.96
C GLN A 28 -0.38 -13.85 -8.22
N ASP A 29 -0.37 -12.53 -8.12
CA ASP A 29 -0.05 -11.62 -9.22
C ASP A 29 1.37 -11.82 -9.73
N ASN A 30 2.33 -12.01 -8.82
CA ASN A 30 3.71 -12.32 -9.20
C ASN A 30 3.81 -13.63 -9.99
N TRP A 31 3.10 -14.68 -9.57
CA TRP A 31 3.08 -15.96 -10.29
C TRP A 31 2.50 -15.82 -11.70
N VAL A 32 1.42 -15.03 -11.86
CA VAL A 32 0.87 -14.72 -13.18
C VAL A 32 1.91 -13.97 -14.01
N VAL A 33 2.50 -12.92 -13.46
CA VAL A 33 3.51 -12.11 -14.14
C VAL A 33 4.70 -12.97 -14.55
N ASP A 34 5.23 -13.85 -13.71
CA ASP A 34 6.37 -14.72 -14.03
C ASP A 34 6.13 -15.64 -15.25
N SER A 35 4.86 -15.90 -15.61
CA SER A 35 4.50 -16.67 -16.81
C SER A 35 4.41 -15.84 -18.11
N LEU A 36 4.46 -14.51 -18.00
CA LEU A 36 4.33 -13.58 -19.13
C LEU A 36 5.69 -13.31 -19.80
N PRO A 37 5.71 -13.11 -21.13
CA PRO A 37 6.90 -12.67 -21.83
C PRO A 37 7.31 -11.26 -21.39
N GLU A 38 8.55 -10.88 -21.75
CA GLU A 38 9.03 -9.51 -21.59
C GLU A 38 8.09 -8.50 -22.29
N GLY A 39 7.91 -7.32 -21.68
CA GLY A 39 7.05 -6.29 -22.23
C GLY A 39 5.61 -6.32 -21.70
N ALA A 40 5.33 -7.08 -20.64
CA ALA A 40 4.00 -7.17 -20.05
C ALA A 40 3.49 -5.80 -19.58
N ARG A 41 2.21 -5.54 -19.84
CA ARG A 41 1.51 -4.31 -19.43
C ARG A 41 0.37 -4.71 -18.52
N VAL A 42 0.38 -4.22 -17.28
CA VAL A 42 -0.56 -4.62 -16.23
C VAL A 42 -1.50 -3.45 -15.93
N LEU A 43 -2.81 -3.70 -15.95
CA LEU A 43 -3.84 -2.81 -15.42
C LEU A 43 -4.33 -3.41 -14.10
N MET A 44 -4.35 -2.63 -13.03
CA MET A 44 -4.82 -3.13 -11.73
C MET A 44 -5.46 -2.03 -10.88
N ILE A 45 -6.36 -2.47 -10.00
CA ILE A 45 -6.85 -1.62 -8.90
C ILE A 45 -5.69 -1.44 -7.93
N ALA A 46 -5.40 -0.18 -7.56
CA ALA A 46 -4.23 0.15 -6.79
C ALA A 46 -4.31 -0.43 -5.37
N SER A 47 -5.47 -0.30 -4.68
CA SER A 47 -5.68 -0.81 -3.32
C SER A 47 -4.53 -0.46 -2.36
N GLY A 48 -3.98 0.74 -2.51
CA GLY A 48 -2.84 1.22 -1.73
C GLY A 48 -1.47 0.70 -2.17
N GLY A 49 -1.38 -0.07 -3.24
CA GLY A 49 -0.17 -0.28 -4.05
C GLY A 49 0.84 -1.30 -3.53
N CYS A 50 0.48 -2.20 -2.61
CA CYS A 50 1.37 -3.28 -2.15
C CYS A 50 1.83 -4.16 -3.32
N THR A 51 0.88 -4.72 -4.06
CA THR A 51 1.13 -5.56 -5.23
C THR A 51 1.78 -4.75 -6.36
N ALA A 52 1.33 -3.52 -6.61
CA ALA A 52 1.95 -2.63 -7.59
C ALA A 52 3.45 -2.41 -7.31
N ALA A 53 3.85 -2.21 -6.05
CA ALA A 53 5.25 -2.05 -5.68
C ALA A 53 6.07 -3.33 -5.91
N LEU A 54 5.50 -4.52 -5.70
CA LEU A 54 6.16 -5.78 -6.06
C LEU A 54 6.32 -5.89 -7.58
N LEU A 55 5.24 -5.72 -8.33
CA LEU A 55 5.23 -5.87 -9.80
C LEU A 55 6.14 -4.86 -10.50
N ALA A 56 6.30 -3.66 -9.93
CA ALA A 56 7.22 -2.63 -10.44
C ALA A 56 8.71 -3.06 -10.41
N THR A 57 9.04 -4.09 -9.64
CA THR A 57 10.41 -4.64 -9.56
C THR A 57 10.61 -5.86 -10.45
N ARG A 58 9.63 -6.23 -11.28
CA ARG A 58 9.70 -7.44 -12.13
C ARG A 58 10.25 -7.08 -13.51
N PRO A 59 11.24 -7.83 -14.01
CA PRO A 59 11.94 -7.46 -15.24
C PRO A 59 11.07 -7.58 -16.49
N ASN A 60 10.05 -8.44 -16.47
CA ASN A 60 9.15 -8.66 -17.58
C ASN A 60 7.97 -7.68 -17.63
N VAL A 61 7.77 -6.84 -16.59
CA VAL A 61 6.73 -5.81 -16.56
C VAL A 61 7.26 -4.50 -17.12
N ALA A 62 6.78 -4.11 -18.29
CA ALA A 62 7.15 -2.85 -18.93
C ALA A 62 6.28 -1.67 -18.48
N GLN A 63 5.04 -1.91 -18.07
CA GLN A 63 4.13 -0.85 -17.66
C GLN A 63 3.12 -1.30 -16.61
N LEU A 64 2.91 -0.47 -15.59
CA LEU A 64 1.80 -0.56 -14.66
C LEU A 64 0.82 0.60 -14.89
N HIS A 65 -0.45 0.29 -15.06
CA HIS A 65 -1.55 1.25 -15.06
C HIS A 65 -2.38 1.02 -13.80
N LEU A 66 -2.31 1.97 -12.87
CA LEU A 66 -2.96 1.88 -11.56
C LEU A 66 -4.23 2.72 -11.56
N VAL A 67 -5.35 2.11 -11.18
CA VAL A 67 -6.65 2.80 -11.05
C VAL A 67 -7.19 2.62 -9.64
N ASP A 68 -7.89 3.61 -9.11
CA ASP A 68 -8.63 3.47 -7.86
C ASP A 68 -9.74 4.52 -7.82
N ALA A 69 -10.88 4.17 -7.22
CA ALA A 69 -11.97 5.12 -7.00
C ALA A 69 -11.65 6.08 -5.85
N ASN A 70 -10.76 5.69 -4.93
CA ASN A 70 -10.30 6.51 -3.83
C ASN A 70 -8.94 7.17 -4.18
N PRO A 71 -8.88 8.49 -4.37
CA PRO A 71 -7.63 9.20 -4.65
C PRO A 71 -6.54 8.99 -3.59
N ALA A 72 -6.90 8.77 -2.33
CA ALA A 72 -5.94 8.50 -1.27
C ALA A 72 -5.21 7.16 -1.47
N GLN A 73 -5.85 6.15 -2.08
CA GLN A 73 -5.19 4.88 -2.40
C GLN A 73 -4.19 5.03 -3.55
N LEU A 74 -4.48 5.89 -4.53
CA LEU A 74 -3.51 6.25 -5.57
C LEU A 74 -2.30 6.99 -4.96
N ALA A 75 -2.54 7.93 -4.03
CA ALA A 75 -1.45 8.62 -3.34
C ALA A 75 -0.59 7.65 -2.52
N LEU A 76 -1.21 6.68 -1.82
CA LEU A 76 -0.48 5.65 -1.07
C LEU A 76 0.33 4.73 -2.00
N ALA A 77 -0.23 4.35 -3.16
CA ALA A 77 0.50 3.58 -4.17
C ALA A 77 1.71 4.35 -4.72
N GLN A 78 1.54 5.64 -5.03
CA GLN A 78 2.64 6.51 -5.46
C GLN A 78 3.74 6.62 -4.40
N LEU A 79 3.38 6.74 -3.12
CA LEU A 79 4.33 6.73 -2.01
C LEU A 79 5.14 5.43 -2.02
N LYS A 80 4.48 4.26 -2.04
CA LYS A 80 5.18 2.96 -2.01
C LYS A 80 6.10 2.76 -3.21
N LEU A 81 5.69 3.19 -4.40
CA LEU A 81 6.55 3.15 -5.60
C LEU A 81 7.80 4.02 -5.43
N ARG A 82 7.67 5.25 -4.91
CA ARG A 82 8.82 6.12 -4.63
C ARG A 82 9.75 5.52 -3.57
N LEU A 83 9.17 4.89 -2.55
CA LEU A 83 9.92 4.24 -1.48
C LEU A 83 10.83 3.12 -2.00
N LEU A 84 10.55 2.48 -3.14
CA LEU A 84 11.42 1.46 -3.74
C LEU A 84 12.86 1.95 -3.99
N ALA A 85 13.06 3.26 -4.15
CA ALA A 85 14.38 3.86 -4.29
C ALA A 85 15.18 3.95 -2.97
N LEU A 86 14.55 3.67 -1.82
CA LEU A 86 15.17 3.77 -0.50
C LEU A 86 15.62 2.41 0.05
N PRO A 87 16.60 2.39 0.97
CA PRO A 87 16.97 1.18 1.71
C PRO A 87 15.77 0.53 2.41
N VAL A 88 15.78 -0.81 2.52
CA VAL A 88 14.71 -1.60 3.16
C VAL A 88 14.31 -1.01 4.52
N GLN A 89 15.30 -0.67 5.35
CA GLN A 89 15.09 -0.21 6.72
C GLN A 89 14.30 1.10 6.77
N GLN A 90 14.59 2.04 5.86
CA GLN A 90 13.85 3.31 5.78
C GLN A 90 12.42 3.10 5.29
N ARG A 91 12.22 2.19 4.32
CA ARG A 91 10.88 1.82 3.84
C ARG A 91 10.04 1.24 4.97
N LEU A 92 10.61 0.30 5.73
CA LEU A 92 9.94 -0.33 6.86
C LEU A 92 9.56 0.70 7.94
N ALA A 93 10.45 1.62 8.27
CA ALA A 93 10.16 2.69 9.24
C ALA A 93 8.99 3.59 8.77
N ILE A 94 9.03 4.07 7.53
CA ILE A 94 7.98 4.94 6.97
C ILE A 94 6.62 4.23 6.89
N LEU A 95 6.62 2.93 6.58
CA LEU A 95 5.41 2.12 6.46
C LEU A 95 4.91 1.56 7.81
N GLY A 96 5.51 1.98 8.93
CA GLY A 96 5.07 1.56 10.27
C GLY A 96 5.37 0.10 10.61
N HIS A 97 6.39 -0.50 10.00
CA HIS A 97 6.87 -1.84 10.32
C HIS A 97 7.93 -1.87 11.43
N THR A 98 8.42 -0.70 11.88
CA THR A 98 9.23 -0.60 13.08
C THR A 98 8.36 -0.66 14.32
N GLU A 99 8.92 -1.16 15.43
CA GLU A 99 8.22 -1.11 16.71
C GLU A 99 7.86 0.34 17.07
N MET A 100 6.60 0.54 17.42
CA MET A 100 6.09 1.79 17.99
C MET A 100 6.15 1.65 19.51
N ASP A 101 6.75 2.64 20.17
CA ASP A 101 6.78 2.73 21.64
C ASP A 101 5.34 2.66 22.18
N VAL A 102 5.16 1.96 23.29
CA VAL A 102 3.83 1.77 23.90
C VAL A 102 3.21 3.11 24.31
N SER A 103 4.02 4.10 24.68
CA SER A 103 3.57 5.46 25.01
C SER A 103 2.99 6.20 23.80
N ASP A 104 3.54 5.98 22.60
CA ASP A 104 3.03 6.58 21.36
C ASP A 104 1.70 5.96 20.91
N ARG A 105 1.37 4.74 21.37
CA ARG A 105 0.10 4.07 21.03
C ARG A 105 -1.12 4.68 21.71
N ALA A 106 -0.94 5.39 22.81
CA ALA A 106 -2.03 5.95 23.60
C ALA A 106 -2.49 7.32 23.09
N ALA A 107 -1.82 7.89 22.09
CA ALA A 107 -2.14 9.20 21.51
C ALA A 107 -3.04 9.06 20.26
N THR A 108 -4.23 8.48 20.42
CA THR A 108 -5.33 8.62 19.44
C THR A 108 -6.65 8.77 20.13
#